data_AF-A0A914F3U2-F1
#
_entry.id   AF-A0A914F3U2-F1
#
_cell.length_a   1.000
_cell.length_b   1.000
_cell.length_c   1.000
_cell.angle_alpha   90.00
_cell.angle_beta   90.00
_cell.angle_gamma   90.00
#
_symmetry.space_group_name_H-M   'P 1'
#
loop_
_entity.id
_entity.type
_entity.pdbx_description
1 polymer ?
#
loop_
_entity_poly.entity_id
_entity_poly.type
_entity_poly.pdbx_seq_one_letter_code
_entity_poly.pdbx_strand_id
1 'polypeptide(L)'
;MARERGVAKKVRDPNAPKRALTAYFIWLQENREAIKKPGMSATQVAKAAGAAWRELTDKSKWEKKAEEDKKRYERENAEYKNSA
;
A
#
# COMPACT_ATOMS: atom_id res chain seq x y z
N MET A 1 12.82 9.30 -23.28
CA MET A 1 12.49 8.12 -22.46
C MET A 1 12.02 8.59 -21.08
N ALA A 2 10.73 8.91 -20.94
CA ALA A 2 10.12 9.17 -19.64
C ALA A 2 8.88 8.28 -19.56
N ARG A 3 8.91 7.30 -18.66
CA ARG A 3 7.71 6.53 -18.33
C ARG A 3 6.85 7.40 -17.42
N GLU A 4 6.06 8.27 -18.03
CA GLU A 4 4.99 9.01 -17.35
C GLU A 4 3.97 7.99 -16.81
N ARG A 5 4.08 7.65 -15.53
CA ARG A 5 3.01 6.96 -14.81
C ARG A 5 1.91 7.98 -14.52
N GLY A 6 1.14 8.32 -15.55
CA GLY A 6 -0.13 9.01 -15.44
C GLY A 6 -1.16 8.10 -14.77
N VAL A 7 -1.06 7.92 -13.45
CA VAL A 7 -2.28 7.65 -12.68
C VAL A 7 -2.95 9.00 -12.58
N ALA A 8 -3.98 9.23 -13.40
CA ALA A 8 -4.95 10.26 -13.14
C ALA A 8 -5.36 10.10 -11.67
N LYS A 9 -4.77 10.94 -10.80
CA LYS A 9 -5.13 11.01 -9.39
C LYS A 9 -6.56 11.53 -9.44
N LYS A 10 -7.54 10.62 -9.46
CA LYS A 10 -8.90 10.91 -9.03
C LYS A 10 -8.69 11.72 -7.76
N VAL A 11 -9.02 13.00 -7.83
CA VAL A 11 -8.77 13.97 -6.77
C VAL A 11 -9.49 13.41 -5.56
N ARG A 12 -8.78 12.61 -4.75
CA ARG A 12 -9.23 12.30 -3.41
C ARG A 12 -9.17 13.66 -2.76
N ASP A 13 -10.30 14.08 -2.22
CA ASP A 13 -10.44 15.36 -1.57
C ASP A 13 -9.17 15.63 -0.75
N PRO A 14 -8.55 16.81 -0.86
CA PRO A 14 -7.32 17.10 -0.14
C PRO A 14 -7.47 16.93 1.38
N ASN A 15 -8.71 17.00 1.89
CA ASN A 15 -9.07 16.73 3.28
C ASN A 15 -9.36 15.25 3.58
N ALA A 16 -9.57 14.40 2.57
CA ALA A 16 -9.85 12.99 2.78
C ALA A 16 -8.58 12.29 3.30
N PRO A 17 -8.66 11.58 4.43
CA PRO A 17 -7.52 10.91 4.99
C PRO A 17 -7.01 9.83 4.05
N LYS A 18 -5.69 9.71 4.04
CA LYS A 18 -5.02 8.76 3.17
C LYS A 18 -5.37 7.36 3.63
N ARG A 19 -5.99 6.57 2.73
CA ARG A 19 -6.46 5.20 3.03
C ARG A 19 -5.40 4.41 3.79
N ALA A 20 -5.83 3.68 4.81
CA ALA A 20 -4.98 2.76 5.55
C ALA A 20 -4.22 1.83 4.58
N LEU A 21 -2.92 1.65 4.83
CA LEU A 21 -2.13 0.65 4.13
C LEU A 21 -2.38 -0.71 4.80
N THR A 22 -2.79 -1.69 4.00
CA THR A 22 -2.96 -3.06 4.50
C THR A 22 -1.60 -3.73 4.71
N ALA A 23 -1.59 -4.83 5.46
CA ALA A 23 -0.36 -5.59 5.76
C ALA A 23 0.40 -5.95 4.47
N TYR A 24 -0.33 -6.32 3.42
CA TYR A 24 0.22 -6.58 2.10
C TYR A 24 0.87 -5.35 1.47
N PHE A 25 0.26 -4.16 1.56
CA PHE A 25 0.83 -2.93 0.99
C PHE A 25 2.07 -2.45 1.74
N ILE A 26 2.08 -2.60 3.08
CA ILE A 26 3.25 -2.28 3.90
C ILE A 26 4.40 -3.24 3.55
N TRP A 27 4.11 -4.54 3.52
CA TRP A 27 5.07 -5.55 3.10
C TRP A 27 5.58 -5.31 1.68
N LEU A 28 4.69 -4.96 0.75
CA LEU A 28 5.02 -4.65 -0.63
C LEU A 28 5.86 -3.37 -0.72
N GLN A 29 5.69 -2.36 0.14
CA GLN A 29 6.57 -1.19 0.13
C GLN A 29 7.99 -1.51 0.57
N GLU A 30 8.15 -2.34 1.60
CA GLU A 30 9.47 -2.78 2.07
C GLU A 30 10.12 -3.76 1.07
N ASN A 31 9.34 -4.67 0.50
CA ASN A 31 9.85 -5.71 -0.40
C ASN A 31 9.84 -5.33 -1.88
N ARG A 32 9.09 -4.31 -2.32
CA ARG A 32 9.10 -3.92 -3.74
C ARG A 32 10.48 -3.52 -4.19
N GLU A 33 11.32 -2.96 -3.32
CA GLU A 33 12.66 -2.51 -3.72
C GLU A 33 13.60 -3.71 -3.85
N ALA A 34 13.40 -4.74 -3.03
CA ALA A 34 14.07 -6.03 -3.16
C ALA A 34 13.59 -6.85 -4.37
N ILE A 35 12.28 -6.81 -4.69
CA ILE A 35 11.68 -7.57 -5.80
C ILE A 35 11.86 -6.83 -7.14
N LYS A 36 11.87 -5.50 -7.13
CA LYS A 36 12.05 -4.66 -8.33
C LYS A 36 13.49 -4.76 -8.80
N LYS A 37 13.75 -5.77 -9.61
CA LYS A 37 15.00 -5.92 -10.36
C LYS A 37 14.99 -5.02 -11.61
N PRO A 38 16.12 -4.40 -11.97
CA PRO A 38 16.23 -3.65 -13.22
C PRO A 38 15.96 -4.60 -14.39
N GLY A 39 14.88 -4.33 -15.15
CA GLY A 39 14.42 -5.18 -16.26
C GLY A 39 13.10 -5.91 -16.02
N MET A 40 12.62 -6.03 -14.78
CA MET A 40 11.29 -6.61 -14.52
C MET A 40 10.17 -5.59 -14.71
N SER A 41 9.08 -6.03 -15.36
CA SER A 41 7.85 -5.23 -15.46
C SER A 41 7.15 -5.13 -14.10
N ALA A 42 6.38 -4.05 -13.88
CA ALA A 42 5.57 -3.89 -12.66
C ALA A 42 4.60 -5.08 -12.46
N THR A 43 4.12 -5.66 -13.54
CA THR A 43 3.26 -6.86 -13.54
C THR A 43 3.98 -8.08 -12.98
N GLN A 44 5.24 -8.32 -13.41
CA GLN A 44 6.03 -9.44 -12.89
C GLN A 44 6.39 -9.26 -11.42
N VAL A 45 6.74 -8.03 -11.02
CA VAL A 45 6.99 -7.68 -9.62
C VAL A 45 5.76 -7.93 -8.77
N ALA A 46 4.57 -7.50 -9.22
CA ALA A 46 3.32 -7.73 -8.51
C ALA A 46 2.96 -9.23 -8.40
N LYS A 47 3.24 -10.02 -9.45
CA LYS A 47 2.98 -11.47 -9.48
C LYS A 47 3.89 -12.21 -8.49
N ALA A 48 5.19 -11.91 -8.51
CA ALA A 48 6.17 -12.46 -7.57
C ALA A 48 5.86 -12.03 -6.13
N ALA A 49 5.48 -10.76 -5.93
CA ALA A 49 5.09 -10.24 -4.63
C ALA A 49 3.84 -10.93 -4.07
N GLY A 50 2.81 -11.16 -4.89
CA GLY A 50 1.61 -11.88 -4.47
C GLY A 50 1.88 -13.35 -4.09
N ALA A 51 2.81 -14.02 -4.79
CA ALA A 51 3.25 -15.37 -4.45
C ALA A 51 4.00 -15.39 -3.11
N ALA A 52 5.02 -14.54 -2.95
CA ALA A 52 5.79 -14.45 -1.71
C ALA A 52 4.92 -14.03 -0.51
N TRP A 53 3.91 -13.17 -0.71
CA TRP A 53 2.94 -12.85 0.35
C TRP A 53 2.04 -14.02 0.74
N ARG A 54 1.69 -14.90 -0.21
CA ARG A 54 0.93 -16.11 0.10
C ARG A 54 1.78 -17.14 0.83
N GLU A 55 3.05 -17.26 0.46
CA GLU A 55 4.02 -18.15 1.11
C GLU A 55 4.46 -17.66 2.49
N LEU A 56 4.40 -16.36 2.76
CA LEU A 56 4.67 -15.81 4.08
C LEU A 56 3.65 -16.34 5.09
N THR A 57 4.11 -17.15 6.04
CA THR A 57 3.31 -17.63 7.17
C THR A 57 3.29 -16.61 8.31
N ASP A 58 4.41 -15.93 8.56
CA ASP A 58 4.50 -14.90 9.60
C ASP A 58 4.09 -13.53 9.05
N LYS A 59 2.77 -13.28 8.99
CA LYS A 59 2.25 -11.97 8.57
C LYS A 59 2.05 -11.02 9.75
N SER A 60 2.19 -11.53 10.98
CA SER A 60 1.85 -10.86 12.22
C SER A 60 2.58 -9.51 12.38
N LYS A 61 3.85 -9.43 11.95
CA LYS A 61 4.61 -8.17 11.94
C LYS A 61 3.95 -7.08 11.07
N TRP A 62 3.48 -7.44 9.88
CA TRP A 62 2.85 -6.48 8.97
C TRP A 62 1.38 -6.27 9.29
N GLU A 63 0.69 -7.26 9.85
CA GLU A 63 -0.67 -7.13 10.37
C GLU A 63 -0.71 -6.16 11.53
N LYS A 64 0.23 -6.22 12.48
CA LYS A 64 0.34 -5.21 13.55
C LYS A 64 0.56 -3.80 12.99
N LYS A 65 1.50 -3.63 12.06
CA LYS A 65 1.74 -2.32 11.40
C LYS A 65 0.49 -1.84 10.65
N ALA A 66 -0.23 -2.74 10.00
CA ALA A 66 -1.45 -2.41 9.26
C ALA A 66 -2.61 -2.08 10.19
N GLU A 67 -2.72 -2.74 11.34
CA GLU A 67 -3.72 -2.44 12.36
C GLU A 67 -3.48 -1.06 12.98
N GLU A 68 -2.23 -0.70 13.24
CA GLU A 68 -1.82 0.65 13.67
C GLU A 68 -2.19 1.71 12.61
N ASP A 69 -1.84 1.48 11.34
CA ASP A 69 -2.17 2.38 10.23
C ASP A 69 -3.68 2.48 10.00
N LYS A 70 -4.41 1.35 10.17
CA LYS A 70 -5.87 1.29 10.13
C LYS A 70 -6.48 2.11 11.25
N LYS A 71 -5.99 2.00 12.49
CA LYS A 71 -6.46 2.83 13.62
C LYS A 71 -6.21 4.31 13.37
N ARG A 72 -5.04 4.69 12.83
CA ARG A 72 -4.77 6.08 12.40
C ARG A 72 -5.80 6.53 11.38
N TYR A 73 -5.98 5.76 10.31
CA TYR A 73 -6.92 6.07 9.26
C TYR A 73 -8.36 6.14 9.76
N GLU A 74 -8.80 5.22 10.61
CA GLU A 74 -10.16 5.23 11.19
C GLU A 74 -10.39 6.49 12.01
N ARG A 75 -9.39 6.93 12.79
CA ARG A 75 -9.47 8.18 13.56
C ARG A 75 -9.55 9.39 12.63
N GLU A 76 -8.63 9.52 11.69
CA GLU A 76 -8.63 10.65 10.74
C GLU A 76 -9.88 10.62 9.84
N ASN A 77 -10.38 9.43 9.48
CA ASN A 77 -11.57 9.24 8.65
C ASN A 77 -12.86 9.50 9.42
N ALA A 78 -12.90 9.22 10.72
CA ALA A 78 -14.01 9.63 11.57
C ALA A 78 -14.06 11.16 11.68
N GLU A 79 -12.92 11.82 11.91
CA GLU A 79 -12.82 13.29 11.96
C GLU A 79 -13.20 13.93 10.62
N TYR A 80 -12.72 13.36 9.51
CA TYR A 80 -13.08 13.82 8.16
C TYR A 80 -14.55 13.60 7.84
N LYS A 81 -15.13 12.42 8.16
CA LYS A 81 -16.57 12.17 7.99
C LYS A 81 -17.44 13.04 8.89
N ASN A 82 -16.91 13.52 10.02
CA ASN A 82 -17.62 14.44 10.90
C ASN A 82 -17.52 15.90 10.41
N SER A 83 -16.45 16.22 9.66
CA SER A 83 -16.17 17.55 9.12
C SER A 83 -16.57 17.73 7.64
N ALA A 84 -17.12 16.70 7.00
CA ALA A 84 -17.61 16.69 5.62
C ALA A 84 -19.12 16.46 5.60
#